data_AF-A0A3L7SV73-F1
#
_entry.id   AF-A0A3L7SV73-F1
#
_cell.length_a   1.000
_cell.length_b   1.000
_cell.length_c   1.000
_cell.angle_alpha   90.00
_cell.angle_beta   90.00
_cell.angle_gamma   90.00
#
_symmetry.space_group_name_H-M   'P 1'
#
loop_
_entity.id
_entity.type
_entity.pdbx_description
1 polymer ?
#
loop_
_entity_poly.entity_id
_entity_poly.type
_entity_poly.pdbx_seq_one_letter_code
_entity_poly.pdbx_strand_id
1 'polypeptide(L)'
;RMIFSNWAGKTSVRTQQHRLDDKGALFDMKNDPGQTKNIAVNEPEVAKKLSDAVAQWRKEVIPKKSDDRPIPVGFTQMPRTPLPARDGTASGKIKRSANAPNCSYFVNWNSKEDRINWDIEVNKQGTYAVEILYACPLKDAGATIEISFNESKLITKVLQGWDPPLITDQDVIARPAAESIMKDFKILEAGKIKLSKGKGNLVLRALEIPGKEVMQVRAINLHMISE
;
A
#
# COMPACT_ATOMS: atom_id res chain seq x y z
N ARG A 1 22.63 10.51 25.02
CA ARG A 1 22.08 9.60 23.98
C ARG A 1 22.02 10.35 22.64
N MET A 2 22.33 9.67 21.53
CA MET A 2 22.05 10.16 20.17
C MET A 2 20.70 9.60 19.70
N ILE A 3 19.90 10.43 19.04
CA ILE A 3 18.61 10.08 18.45
C ILE A 3 18.71 10.35 16.96
N PHE A 4 18.57 9.30 16.15
CA PHE A 4 18.60 9.40 14.70
C PHE A 4 17.18 9.49 14.15
N SER A 5 17.00 10.23 13.07
CA SER A 5 15.74 10.30 12.34
C SER A 5 16.02 10.20 10.85
N ASN A 6 15.27 9.35 10.14
CA ASN A 6 15.40 9.14 8.70
C ASN A 6 14.03 9.28 8.04
N TRP A 7 13.94 10.10 7.00
CA TRP A 7 12.77 10.20 6.14
C TRP A 7 13.20 10.47 4.69
N ALA A 8 12.71 9.68 3.74
CA ALA A 8 12.98 9.86 2.31
C ALA A 8 14.49 10.04 1.99
N GLY A 9 15.36 9.25 2.64
CA GLY A 9 16.81 9.30 2.46
C GLY A 9 17.53 10.42 3.23
N LYS A 10 16.79 11.34 3.85
CA LYS A 10 17.33 12.42 4.68
C LYS A 10 17.52 11.91 6.10
N THR A 11 18.73 12.01 6.62
CA THR A 11 19.07 11.51 7.96
C THR A 11 19.62 12.63 8.81
N SER A 12 19.06 12.81 10.00
CA SER A 12 19.56 13.77 11.00
C SER A 12 19.88 13.05 12.31
N VAL A 13 20.72 13.66 13.14
CA VAL A 13 21.02 13.18 14.49
C VAL A 13 20.87 14.29 15.50
N ARG A 14 20.25 13.99 16.64
CA ARG A 14 20.08 14.90 17.77
C ARG A 14 20.71 14.31 19.03
N THR A 15 21.36 15.16 19.78
CA THR A 15 21.80 14.95 21.17
C THR A 15 21.03 15.89 22.09
N GLN A 16 21.35 15.91 23.39
CA GLN A 16 20.72 16.85 24.31
C GLN A 16 21.01 18.31 23.95
N GLN A 17 22.22 18.61 23.47
CA GLN A 17 22.68 19.96 23.16
C GLN A 17 22.59 20.31 21.68
N HIS A 18 22.80 19.34 20.78
CA HIS A 18 23.00 19.63 19.35
C HIS A 18 22.09 18.82 18.44
N ARG A 19 21.74 19.39 17.29
CA ARG A 19 21.14 18.67 16.17
C ARG A 19 21.93 18.93 14.90
N LEU A 20 22.33 17.86 14.21
CA LEU A 20 22.87 17.90 12.87
C LEU A 20 21.76 17.50 11.89
N ASP A 21 21.44 18.35 10.91
CA ASP A 21 20.44 18.06 9.89
C ASP A 21 20.99 17.19 8.74
N ASP A 22 20.15 16.88 7.75
CA ASP A 22 20.53 16.04 6.61
C ASP A 22 21.50 16.71 5.62
N LYS A 23 21.67 18.02 5.72
CA LYS A 23 22.57 18.83 4.90
C LYS A 23 23.90 19.14 5.61
N GLY A 24 24.07 18.71 6.85
CA GLY A 24 25.27 18.93 7.65
C GLY A 24 25.28 20.25 8.42
N ALA A 25 24.17 20.96 8.51
CA ALA A 25 24.05 22.12 9.40
C ALA A 25 23.90 21.67 10.85
N LEU A 26 24.62 22.33 11.76
CA LEU A 26 24.63 22.05 13.19
C LEU A 26 23.89 23.16 13.93
N PHE A 27 22.98 22.79 14.83
CA PHE A 27 22.18 23.72 15.63
C PHE A 27 22.29 23.41 17.12
N ASP A 28 22.28 24.44 17.95
CA ASP A 28 22.20 24.31 19.41
C ASP A 28 20.72 24.17 19.82
N MET A 29 20.33 23.00 20.27
CA MET A 29 18.95 22.70 20.67
C MET A 29 18.52 23.32 22.00
N LYS A 30 19.44 23.84 22.81
CA LYS A 30 19.09 24.59 24.04
C LYS A 30 18.89 26.07 23.76
N ASN A 31 19.80 26.68 23.00
CA ASN A 31 19.80 28.12 22.75
C ASN A 31 19.10 28.53 21.44
N ASP A 32 18.96 27.59 20.50
CA ASP A 32 18.30 27.75 19.19
C ASP A 32 17.42 26.52 18.86
N PRO A 33 16.35 26.27 19.64
CA PRO A 33 15.45 25.15 19.37
C PRO A 33 14.75 25.26 17.99
N GLY A 34 14.66 26.49 17.44
CA GLY A 34 14.11 26.79 16.12
C GLY A 34 15.02 26.43 14.95
N GLN A 35 16.28 26.03 15.19
CA GLN A 35 17.25 25.67 14.14
C GLN A 35 17.46 26.82 13.14
N THR A 36 17.61 28.05 13.64
CA THR A 36 17.74 29.26 12.81
C THR A 36 19.19 29.62 12.50
N LYS A 37 20.14 29.16 13.33
CA LYS A 37 21.57 29.52 13.22
C LYS A 37 22.44 28.27 13.10
N ASN A 38 23.03 28.09 11.91
CA ASN A 38 24.04 27.06 11.70
C ASN A 38 25.35 27.43 12.42
N ILE A 39 25.75 26.62 13.39
CA ILE A 39 26.98 26.76 14.19
C ILE A 39 28.08 25.76 13.80
N ALA A 40 27.94 25.05 12.67
CA ALA A 40 28.91 24.02 12.26
C ALA A 40 30.34 24.55 12.08
N VAL A 41 30.49 25.82 11.64
CA VAL A 41 31.81 26.47 11.50
C VAL A 41 32.38 26.87 12.86
N ASN A 42 31.53 27.16 13.85
CA ASN A 42 31.93 27.49 15.21
C ASN A 42 32.31 26.23 16.01
N GLU A 43 31.66 25.10 15.74
CA GLU A 43 31.90 23.83 16.41
C GLU A 43 32.19 22.68 15.41
N PRO A 44 33.29 22.77 14.64
CA PRO A 44 33.59 21.82 13.57
C PRO A 44 33.81 20.38 14.07
N GLU A 45 34.36 20.21 15.28
CA GLU A 45 34.57 18.90 15.89
C GLU A 45 33.25 18.20 16.23
N VAL A 46 32.28 18.95 16.74
CA VAL A 46 30.94 18.44 17.05
C VAL A 46 30.21 18.09 15.76
N ALA A 47 30.27 18.97 14.75
CA ALA A 47 29.69 18.72 13.44
C ALA A 47 30.27 17.44 12.80
N LYS A 48 31.60 17.28 12.87
CA LYS A 48 32.28 16.08 12.37
C LYS A 48 31.85 14.82 13.13
N LYS A 49 31.86 14.86 14.46
CA LYS A 49 31.45 13.72 15.30
C LYS A 49 30.04 13.25 14.98
N LEU A 50 29.10 14.18 14.83
CA LEU A 50 27.72 13.86 14.50
C LEU A 50 27.55 13.36 13.06
N SER A 51 28.32 13.92 12.12
CA SER A 51 28.33 13.46 10.72
C SER A 51 28.85 12.04 10.60
N ASP A 52 29.95 11.72 11.28
CA ASP A 52 30.52 10.38 11.33
C ASP A 52 29.53 9.38 11.95
N ALA A 53 28.82 9.79 13.02
CA ALA A 53 27.77 8.99 13.64
C ALA A 53 26.59 8.73 12.68
N VAL A 54 26.15 9.72 11.90
CA VAL A 54 25.12 9.55 10.87
C VAL A 54 25.60 8.60 9.77
N ALA A 55 26.84 8.75 9.31
CA ALA A 55 27.42 7.88 8.29
C ALA A 55 27.49 6.42 8.76
N GLN A 56 27.88 6.20 10.02
CA GLN A 56 27.90 4.86 10.62
C GLN A 56 26.49 4.30 10.77
N TRP A 57 25.56 5.07 11.34
CA TRP A 57 24.16 4.66 11.50
C TRP A 57 23.51 4.28 10.17
N ARG A 58 23.78 5.03 9.09
CA ARG A 58 23.28 4.71 7.74
C ARG A 58 23.76 3.33 7.27
N LYS A 59 25.03 2.99 7.51
CA LYS A 59 25.59 1.68 7.14
C LYS A 59 24.98 0.52 7.93
N GLU A 60 24.64 0.77 9.19
CA GLU A 60 24.08 -0.24 10.11
C GLU A 60 22.58 -0.46 9.89
N VAL A 61 21.81 0.62 9.66
CA VAL A 61 20.35 0.59 9.75
C VAL A 61 19.66 0.62 8.39
N ILE A 62 20.23 1.30 7.39
CA ILE A 62 19.57 1.35 6.07
C ILE A 62 19.76 0.00 5.37
N PRO A 63 18.67 -0.71 5.04
CA PRO A 63 18.77 -2.00 4.38
C PRO A 63 19.40 -1.83 2.99
N LYS A 64 20.33 -2.72 2.65
CA LYS A 64 21.00 -2.74 1.33
C LYS A 64 20.13 -3.31 0.21
N LYS A 65 19.02 -3.93 0.56
CA LYS A 65 18.07 -4.55 -0.37
C LYS A 65 16.68 -3.97 -0.13
N SER A 66 15.90 -3.91 -1.21
CA SER A 66 14.48 -3.61 -1.09
C SER A 66 13.81 -4.65 -0.22
N ASP A 67 12.81 -4.23 0.55
CA ASP A 67 11.90 -5.15 1.22
C ASP A 67 10.98 -5.76 0.16
N ASP A 68 11.07 -7.07 0.00
CA ASP A 68 10.31 -7.89 -0.96
C ASP A 68 9.47 -8.96 -0.24
N ARG A 69 9.18 -8.73 1.05
CA ARG A 69 8.40 -9.68 1.84
C ARG A 69 6.96 -9.76 1.32
N PRO A 70 6.48 -10.95 0.95
CA PRO A 70 5.10 -11.13 0.52
C PRO A 70 4.12 -11.01 1.69
N ILE A 71 2.86 -10.73 1.37
CA ILE A 71 1.77 -10.67 2.35
C ILE A 71 1.44 -12.11 2.78
N PRO A 72 1.52 -12.46 4.06
CA PRO A 72 1.34 -13.84 4.46
C PRO A 72 -0.17 -14.14 4.60
N VAL A 73 -0.61 -15.24 4.00
CA VAL A 73 -2.00 -15.70 3.89
C VAL A 73 -2.13 -17.09 4.52
N GLY A 74 -3.29 -17.40 5.10
CA GLY A 74 -3.65 -18.79 5.45
C GLY A 74 -3.24 -19.25 6.84
N PHE A 75 -3.24 -18.36 7.85
CA PHE A 75 -3.08 -18.78 9.23
C PHE A 75 -4.42 -19.14 9.85
N THR A 76 -4.54 -20.32 10.46
CA THR A 76 -5.79 -20.80 11.06
C THR A 76 -6.30 -19.90 12.20
N GLN A 77 -5.40 -19.24 12.94
CA GLN A 77 -5.73 -18.30 14.02
C GLN A 77 -6.25 -16.96 13.47
N MET A 78 -5.93 -16.64 12.21
CA MET A 78 -6.41 -15.45 11.51
C MET A 78 -6.82 -15.86 10.09
N PRO A 79 -7.95 -16.57 9.94
CA PRO A 79 -8.32 -17.22 8.68
C PRO A 79 -8.70 -16.21 7.60
N ARG A 80 -8.97 -14.94 7.98
CA ARG A 80 -9.27 -13.85 7.05
C ARG A 80 -8.04 -12.98 6.81
N THR A 81 -7.61 -12.89 5.56
CA THR A 81 -6.50 -12.03 5.12
C THR A 81 -7.03 -10.95 4.16
N PRO A 82 -7.11 -9.69 4.61
CA PRO A 82 -7.42 -8.57 3.73
C PRO A 82 -6.21 -8.21 2.87
N LEU A 83 -6.44 -8.06 1.57
CA LEU A 83 -5.50 -7.63 0.54
C LEU A 83 -5.99 -6.31 -0.05
N PRO A 84 -5.79 -5.17 0.66
CA PRO A 84 -6.28 -3.88 0.23
C PRO A 84 -5.49 -3.33 -0.95
N ALA A 85 -6.08 -2.41 -1.71
CA ALA A 85 -5.40 -1.77 -2.82
C ALA A 85 -4.08 -1.10 -2.42
N ARG A 86 -3.95 -0.57 -1.19
CA ARG A 86 -2.69 0.04 -0.70
C ARG A 86 -1.48 -0.90 -0.75
N ASP A 87 -1.72 -2.20 -0.63
CA ASP A 87 -0.68 -3.25 -0.57
C ASP A 87 -0.58 -3.99 -1.92
N GLY A 88 -1.45 -3.67 -2.87
CA GLY A 88 -1.44 -4.23 -4.22
C GLY A 88 -0.71 -3.32 -5.22
N THR A 89 -0.30 -3.89 -6.34
CA THR A 89 0.21 -3.17 -7.52
C THR A 89 -0.75 -3.32 -8.69
N ALA A 90 -0.78 -2.34 -9.58
CA ALA A 90 -1.59 -2.42 -10.79
C ALA A 90 -0.74 -2.10 -12.02
N SER A 91 -1.11 -2.69 -13.15
CA SER A 91 -0.48 -2.47 -14.45
C SER A 91 -1.49 -2.05 -15.50
N GLY A 92 -0.98 -1.47 -16.59
CA GLY A 92 -1.81 -1.00 -17.70
C GLY A 92 -2.42 0.37 -17.38
N LYS A 93 -3.73 0.51 -17.58
CA LYS A 93 -4.46 1.78 -17.43
C LYS A 93 -5.01 2.01 -16.02
N ILE A 94 -4.99 0.98 -15.17
CA ILE A 94 -5.46 1.08 -13.79
C ILE A 94 -4.63 2.12 -13.03
N LYS A 95 -5.32 2.97 -12.26
CA LYS A 95 -4.70 3.98 -11.40
C LYS A 95 -5.21 3.84 -9.98
N ARG A 96 -4.50 4.45 -9.05
CA ARG A 96 -5.05 4.73 -7.72
C ARG A 96 -5.98 5.94 -7.80
N SER A 97 -7.00 5.94 -6.95
CA SER A 97 -7.91 7.08 -6.75
C SER A 97 -7.20 8.37 -6.32
N ALA A 98 -6.02 8.27 -5.69
CA ALA A 98 -5.12 9.39 -5.43
C ALA A 98 -3.65 8.92 -5.29
N ASN A 99 -2.72 9.87 -5.19
CA ASN A 99 -1.28 9.58 -5.10
C ASN A 99 -0.88 8.88 -3.80
N ALA A 100 -1.51 9.25 -2.67
CA ALA A 100 -1.25 8.58 -1.41
C ALA A 100 -1.84 7.16 -1.45
N PRO A 101 -1.04 6.10 -1.24
CA PRO A 101 -1.54 4.72 -1.32
C PRO A 101 -2.49 4.40 -0.16
N ASN A 102 -2.28 5.00 1.02
CA ASN A 102 -3.13 4.82 2.18
C ASN A 102 -4.54 5.32 1.89
N CYS A 103 -5.52 4.47 2.20
CA CYS A 103 -6.94 4.71 1.90
C CYS A 103 -7.27 4.92 0.41
N SER A 104 -6.36 4.58 -0.52
CA SER A 104 -6.69 4.54 -1.95
C SER A 104 -7.39 3.24 -2.36
N TYR A 105 -7.99 3.29 -3.54
CA TYR A 105 -8.57 2.15 -4.25
C TYR A 105 -8.19 2.22 -5.74
N PHE A 106 -8.31 1.11 -6.44
CA PHE A 106 -8.03 1.06 -7.88
C PHE A 106 -9.22 1.54 -8.69
N VAL A 107 -8.94 2.34 -9.71
CA VAL A 107 -9.90 2.95 -10.65
C VAL A 107 -9.40 2.79 -12.08
N ASN A 108 -10.25 3.10 -13.07
CA ASN A 108 -9.89 3.10 -14.49
C ASN A 108 -9.44 1.73 -15.01
N TRP A 109 -10.07 0.67 -14.51
CA TRP A 109 -9.86 -0.69 -15.00
C TRP A 109 -10.77 -0.95 -16.20
N ASN A 110 -10.23 -0.78 -17.41
CA ASN A 110 -11.02 -0.74 -18.66
C ASN A 110 -10.42 -1.57 -19.80
N SER A 111 -9.38 -2.35 -19.53
CA SER A 111 -8.75 -3.23 -20.51
C SER A 111 -8.59 -4.66 -19.96
N LYS A 112 -8.65 -5.65 -20.86
CA LYS A 112 -8.43 -7.07 -20.55
C LYS A 112 -6.95 -7.39 -20.33
N GLU A 113 -6.07 -6.46 -20.66
CA GLU A 113 -4.62 -6.54 -20.48
C GLU A 113 -4.20 -5.97 -19.11
N ASP A 114 -5.04 -5.15 -18.48
CA ASP A 114 -4.82 -4.62 -17.15
C ASP A 114 -4.79 -5.73 -16.08
N ARG A 115 -3.97 -5.56 -15.04
CA ARG A 115 -3.84 -6.50 -13.92
C ARG A 115 -3.80 -5.74 -12.60
N ILE A 116 -4.36 -6.36 -11.56
CA ILE A 116 -4.12 -5.99 -10.16
C ILE A 116 -3.47 -7.19 -9.48
N ASN A 117 -2.35 -6.97 -8.81
CA ASN A 117 -1.53 -8.01 -8.22
C ASN A 117 -1.28 -7.75 -6.73
N TRP A 118 -1.31 -8.82 -5.93
CA TRP A 118 -0.78 -8.84 -4.58
C TRP A 118 0.27 -9.94 -4.48
N ASP A 119 1.48 -9.60 -4.05
CA ASP A 119 2.50 -10.60 -3.76
C ASP A 119 2.18 -11.26 -2.42
N ILE A 120 1.83 -12.55 -2.45
CA ILE A 120 1.37 -13.28 -1.28
C ILE A 120 2.19 -14.55 -1.02
N GLU A 121 2.22 -14.95 0.25
CA GLU A 121 2.76 -16.25 0.68
C GLU A 121 1.64 -17.03 1.38
N VAL A 122 1.12 -18.04 0.70
CA VAL A 122 0.15 -18.97 1.26
C VAL A 122 0.89 -19.93 2.19
N ASN A 123 0.71 -19.76 3.50
CA ASN A 123 1.36 -20.56 4.53
C ASN A 123 0.72 -21.95 4.68
N LYS A 124 -0.60 -22.01 4.55
CA LYS A 124 -1.39 -23.24 4.64
C LYS A 124 -2.20 -23.43 3.37
N GLN A 125 -2.01 -24.57 2.72
CA GLN A 125 -2.87 -24.92 1.58
C GLN A 125 -4.31 -25.12 2.05
N GLY A 126 -5.28 -24.91 1.16
CA GLY A 126 -6.68 -25.13 1.49
C GLY A 126 -7.64 -24.46 0.52
N THR A 127 -8.92 -24.46 0.88
CA THR A 127 -9.99 -23.75 0.16
C THR A 127 -10.27 -22.42 0.84
N TYR A 128 -10.27 -21.35 0.04
CA TYR A 128 -10.48 -19.98 0.46
C TYR A 128 -11.73 -19.40 -0.18
N ALA A 129 -12.63 -18.81 0.61
CA ALA A 129 -13.63 -17.88 0.10
C ALA A 129 -12.93 -16.59 -0.34
N VAL A 130 -13.37 -16.06 -1.48
CA VAL A 130 -12.86 -14.81 -2.03
C VAL A 130 -13.98 -13.78 -2.04
N GLU A 131 -13.72 -12.65 -1.39
CA GLU A 131 -14.59 -11.47 -1.41
C GLU A 131 -13.85 -10.32 -2.11
N ILE A 132 -14.55 -9.51 -2.89
CA ILE A 132 -13.99 -8.27 -3.45
C ILE A 132 -14.81 -7.10 -2.93
N LEU A 133 -14.14 -6.11 -2.33
CA LEU A 133 -14.73 -4.82 -2.01
C LEU A 133 -14.70 -3.94 -3.26
N TYR A 134 -15.85 -3.69 -3.86
CA TYR A 134 -15.96 -3.05 -5.16
C TYR A 134 -17.04 -1.95 -5.23
N ALA A 135 -16.87 -1.07 -6.21
CA ALA A 135 -17.92 -0.20 -6.72
C ALA A 135 -17.92 -0.32 -8.25
N CYS A 136 -19.09 -0.26 -8.88
CA CYS A 136 -19.26 -0.44 -10.32
C CYS A 136 -20.46 0.40 -10.78
N PRO A 137 -20.29 1.34 -11.73
CA PRO A 137 -21.40 2.05 -12.34
C PRO A 137 -22.46 1.06 -12.87
N LEU A 138 -23.74 1.38 -12.66
CA LEU A 138 -24.86 0.50 -13.04
C LEU A 138 -24.82 0.04 -14.51
N LYS A 139 -24.43 0.94 -15.41
CA LYS A 139 -24.29 0.68 -16.86
C LYS A 139 -23.08 -0.19 -17.23
N ASP A 140 -22.12 -0.32 -16.32
CA ASP A 140 -20.85 -1.01 -16.56
C ASP A 140 -20.84 -2.43 -15.95
N ALA A 141 -21.93 -2.82 -15.28
CA ALA A 141 -22.09 -4.15 -14.71
C ALA A 141 -22.11 -5.26 -15.79
N GLY A 142 -21.78 -6.47 -15.36
CA GLY A 142 -21.79 -7.70 -16.18
C GLY A 142 -20.41 -8.21 -16.60
N ALA A 143 -19.33 -7.55 -16.17
CA ALA A 143 -17.96 -7.98 -16.49
C ALA A 143 -17.65 -9.38 -15.94
N THR A 144 -16.91 -10.17 -16.72
CA THR A 144 -16.37 -11.48 -16.32
C THR A 144 -14.92 -11.31 -15.90
N ILE A 145 -14.57 -11.75 -14.70
CA ILE A 145 -13.22 -11.60 -14.11
C ILE A 145 -12.63 -12.96 -13.72
N GLU A 146 -11.30 -13.02 -13.66
CA GLU A 146 -10.53 -14.14 -13.17
C GLU A 146 -9.64 -13.69 -12.01
N ILE A 147 -9.68 -14.45 -10.91
CA ILE A 147 -8.71 -14.41 -9.82
C ILE A 147 -7.82 -15.64 -9.96
N SER A 148 -6.51 -15.48 -9.98
CA SER A 148 -5.57 -16.59 -10.09
C SER A 148 -4.39 -16.48 -9.14
N PHE A 149 -3.87 -17.63 -8.73
CA PHE A 149 -2.65 -17.77 -7.94
C PHE A 149 -1.96 -19.08 -8.34
N ASN A 150 -0.75 -18.98 -8.87
CA ASN A 150 -0.05 -20.12 -9.49
C ASN A 150 -0.97 -20.84 -10.51
N GLU A 151 -1.25 -22.13 -10.31
CA GLU A 151 -2.11 -22.93 -11.18
C GLU A 151 -3.61 -22.75 -10.89
N SER A 152 -3.96 -22.15 -9.75
CA SER A 152 -5.33 -22.05 -9.28
C SER A 152 -6.05 -20.85 -9.91
N LYS A 153 -7.31 -21.06 -10.31
CA LYS A 153 -8.15 -20.05 -10.97
C LYS A 153 -9.57 -20.08 -10.43
N LEU A 154 -10.16 -18.90 -10.29
CA LEU A 154 -11.56 -18.67 -9.98
C LEU A 154 -12.11 -17.64 -10.96
N ILE A 155 -13.15 -18.00 -11.70
CA ILE A 155 -13.84 -17.10 -12.64
C ILE A 155 -15.19 -16.73 -12.04
N THR A 156 -15.54 -15.45 -12.09
CA THR A 156 -16.82 -14.93 -11.58
C THR A 156 -17.31 -13.73 -12.39
N LYS A 157 -18.53 -13.26 -12.11
CA LYS A 157 -19.13 -12.10 -12.78
C LYS A 157 -19.46 -10.98 -11.80
N VAL A 158 -19.21 -9.74 -12.21
CA VAL A 158 -19.63 -8.52 -11.51
C VAL A 158 -21.05 -8.17 -11.97
N LEU A 159 -22.05 -8.96 -11.57
CA LEU A 159 -23.42 -8.83 -12.11
C LEU A 159 -24.16 -7.59 -11.66
N GLN A 160 -23.90 -7.13 -10.43
CA GLN A 160 -24.65 -6.01 -9.85
C GLN A 160 -23.82 -4.74 -9.85
N GLY A 161 -24.38 -3.68 -10.44
CA GLY A 161 -23.86 -2.32 -10.27
C GLY A 161 -24.05 -1.81 -8.84
N TRP A 162 -23.06 -1.09 -8.36
CA TRP A 162 -23.04 -0.41 -7.06
C TRP A 162 -22.16 0.84 -7.16
N ASP A 163 -22.77 2.02 -7.31
CA ASP A 163 -22.03 3.26 -7.51
C ASP A 163 -22.55 4.39 -6.61
N PRO A 164 -22.30 4.31 -5.30
CA PRO A 164 -22.67 5.38 -4.38
C PRO A 164 -21.90 6.66 -4.72
N PRO A 165 -22.40 7.84 -4.32
CA PRO A 165 -21.63 9.07 -4.47
C PRO A 165 -20.33 9.02 -3.64
N LEU A 166 -19.39 9.90 -3.97
CA LEU A 166 -18.25 10.16 -3.11
C LEU A 166 -18.74 10.82 -1.81
N ILE A 167 -18.13 10.44 -0.68
CA ILE A 167 -18.39 10.99 0.65
C ILE A 167 -17.63 12.31 0.76
N THR A 168 -18.33 13.41 0.57
CA THR A 168 -17.78 14.78 0.56
C THR A 168 -18.23 15.63 1.75
N ASP A 169 -19.13 15.10 2.58
CA ASP A 169 -19.78 15.74 3.72
C ASP A 169 -19.06 15.48 5.05
N GLN A 170 -17.72 15.40 5.00
CA GLN A 170 -16.90 15.21 6.19
C GLN A 170 -16.44 16.56 6.72
N ASP A 171 -16.34 16.68 8.06
CA ASP A 171 -15.75 17.85 8.71
C ASP A 171 -14.22 17.84 8.53
N VAL A 172 -13.79 18.22 7.33
CA VAL A 172 -12.40 18.28 6.91
C VAL A 172 -12.15 19.60 6.19
N ILE A 173 -10.93 20.12 6.31
CA ILE A 173 -10.44 21.11 5.35
C ILE A 173 -10.57 20.56 3.92
N ALA A 174 -10.61 21.44 2.92
CA ALA A 174 -10.59 21.00 1.52
C ALA A 174 -9.46 19.99 1.30
N ARG A 175 -9.81 18.74 1.00
CA ARG A 175 -8.83 17.65 0.91
C ARG A 175 -7.84 17.97 -0.21
N PRO A 176 -6.52 17.93 0.06
CA PRO A 176 -5.55 18.09 -1.00
C PRO A 176 -5.70 16.96 -2.02
N ALA A 177 -5.40 17.24 -3.29
CA ALA A 177 -5.50 16.27 -4.39
C ALA A 177 -4.63 15.00 -4.19
N ALA A 178 -3.77 14.98 -3.16
CA ALA A 178 -2.97 13.82 -2.78
C ALA A 178 -3.79 12.72 -2.08
N GLU A 179 -4.95 13.04 -1.50
CA GLU A 179 -5.78 12.09 -0.73
C GLU A 179 -7.00 11.61 -1.51
N SER A 180 -7.36 10.34 -1.31
CA SER A 180 -8.57 9.78 -1.93
C SER A 180 -9.82 10.29 -1.22
N ILE A 181 -10.81 10.72 -1.99
CA ILE A 181 -12.18 10.89 -1.47
C ILE A 181 -12.83 9.51 -1.49
N MET A 182 -13.38 9.10 -0.35
CA MET A 182 -13.92 7.76 -0.18
C MET A 182 -15.35 7.65 -0.71
N LYS A 183 -15.79 6.42 -0.90
CA LYS A 183 -17.17 6.03 -1.13
C LYS A 183 -17.43 4.68 -0.49
N ASP A 184 -18.70 4.29 -0.41
CA ASP A 184 -19.05 2.97 0.09
C ASP A 184 -18.74 1.89 -0.95
N PHE A 185 -18.13 0.80 -0.49
CA PHE A 185 -17.82 -0.36 -1.32
C PHE A 185 -18.72 -1.53 -0.92
N LYS A 186 -19.26 -2.22 -1.93
CA LYS A 186 -20.05 -3.43 -1.74
C LYS A 186 -19.16 -4.66 -1.75
N ILE A 187 -19.58 -5.70 -1.05
CA ILE A 187 -18.94 -7.02 -1.11
C ILE A 187 -19.50 -7.78 -2.33
N LEU A 188 -18.60 -8.20 -3.22
CA LEU A 188 -18.85 -9.25 -4.20
C LEU A 188 -18.32 -10.58 -3.65
N GLU A 189 -19.21 -11.54 -3.43
CA GLU A 189 -18.83 -12.92 -3.14
C GLU A 189 -18.34 -13.57 -4.45
N ALA A 190 -17.04 -13.58 -4.67
CA ALA A 190 -16.46 -14.04 -5.92
C ALA A 190 -16.50 -15.57 -6.06
N GLY A 191 -16.53 -16.30 -4.93
CA GLY A 191 -16.61 -17.75 -4.88
C GLY A 191 -15.52 -18.36 -4.02
N LYS A 192 -15.13 -19.61 -4.33
CA LYS A 192 -14.11 -20.36 -3.59
C LYS A 192 -12.96 -20.73 -4.50
N ILE A 193 -11.73 -20.57 -4.02
CA ILE A 193 -10.50 -20.94 -4.72
C ILE A 193 -9.66 -21.88 -3.85
N LYS A 194 -9.11 -22.94 -4.43
CA LYS A 194 -8.10 -23.76 -3.76
C LYS A 194 -6.76 -23.07 -3.91
N LEU A 195 -6.03 -22.84 -2.83
CA LEU A 195 -4.69 -22.25 -2.88
C LEU A 195 -3.69 -23.27 -2.36
N SER A 196 -2.67 -23.56 -3.17
CA SER A 196 -1.52 -24.36 -2.76
C SER A 196 -0.58 -23.51 -1.91
N LYS A 197 0.13 -24.16 -0.96
CA LYS A 197 1.20 -23.51 -0.19
C LYS A 197 2.28 -22.99 -1.14
N GLY A 198 2.74 -21.76 -0.94
CA GLY A 198 3.82 -21.16 -1.75
C GLY A 198 3.74 -19.65 -1.86
N LYS A 199 4.72 -19.08 -2.57
CA LYS A 199 4.82 -17.65 -2.87
C LYS A 199 4.37 -17.37 -4.30
N GLY A 200 3.82 -16.17 -4.54
CA GLY A 200 3.49 -15.71 -5.88
C GLY A 200 2.52 -14.54 -5.89
N ASN A 201 2.19 -14.07 -7.08
CA ASN A 201 1.17 -13.03 -7.24
C ASN A 201 -0.23 -13.65 -7.25
N LEU A 202 -1.10 -13.17 -6.36
CA LEU A 202 -2.54 -13.26 -6.55
C LEU A 202 -2.94 -12.19 -7.58
N VAL A 203 -3.43 -12.64 -8.73
CA VAL A 203 -3.71 -11.78 -9.87
C VAL A 203 -5.21 -11.69 -10.10
N LEU A 204 -5.71 -10.46 -10.21
CA LEU A 204 -7.07 -10.14 -10.64
C LEU A 204 -7.02 -9.55 -12.05
N ARG A 205 -7.76 -10.14 -12.99
CA ARG A 205 -7.83 -9.72 -14.41
C ARG A 205 -9.23 -9.86 -15.00
N ALA A 206 -9.47 -9.16 -16.11
CA ALA A 206 -10.75 -9.21 -16.82
C ALA A 206 -10.68 -10.18 -18.00
N LEU A 207 -11.76 -10.91 -18.22
CA LEU A 207 -11.97 -11.77 -19.38
C LEU A 207 -12.95 -11.13 -20.37
N GLU A 208 -13.98 -10.46 -19.85
CA GLU A 208 -14.99 -9.76 -20.64
C GLU A 208 -15.38 -8.44 -19.96
N ILE A 209 -15.56 -7.39 -20.76
CA ILE A 209 -15.91 -6.04 -20.29
C ILE A 209 -17.06 -5.54 -21.19
N PRO A 210 -18.33 -5.78 -20.82
CA PRO A 210 -19.47 -5.33 -21.63
C PRO A 210 -19.71 -3.82 -21.53
N GLY A 211 -19.27 -3.20 -20.43
CA GLY A 211 -19.34 -1.76 -20.20
C GLY A 211 -18.03 -1.03 -20.51
N LYS A 212 -17.87 0.16 -19.90
CA LYS A 212 -16.66 0.99 -20.02
C LYS A 212 -15.55 0.61 -19.05
N GLU A 213 -15.91 0.12 -17.86
CA GLU A 213 -14.96 -0.33 -16.84
C GLU A 213 -15.46 -1.62 -16.18
N VAL A 214 -14.54 -2.36 -15.56
CA VAL A 214 -14.86 -3.62 -14.86
C VAL A 214 -15.49 -3.30 -13.50
N MET A 215 -14.76 -2.55 -12.67
CA MET A 215 -15.14 -2.04 -11.36
C MET A 215 -13.99 -1.22 -10.77
N GLN A 216 -14.29 -0.44 -9.74
CA GLN A 216 -13.34 0.15 -8.80
C GLN A 216 -13.07 -0.87 -7.68
N VAL A 217 -11.81 -1.11 -7.31
CA VAL A 217 -11.42 -2.18 -6.38
C VAL A 217 -10.74 -1.62 -5.14
N ARG A 218 -11.36 -1.81 -3.97
CA ARG A 218 -10.81 -1.38 -2.68
C ARG A 218 -9.93 -2.44 -2.02
N ALA A 219 -10.31 -3.71 -2.15
CA ALA A 219 -9.59 -4.85 -1.58
C ALA A 219 -10.11 -6.18 -2.15
N ILE A 220 -9.28 -7.22 -2.05
CA ILE A 220 -9.71 -8.62 -2.03
C ILE A 220 -9.59 -9.10 -0.57
N ASN A 221 -10.52 -9.93 -0.09
CA ASN A 221 -10.35 -10.67 1.16
C ASN A 221 -10.33 -12.16 0.85
N LEU A 222 -9.33 -12.85 1.39
CA LEU A 222 -9.25 -14.30 1.39
C LEU A 222 -9.68 -14.80 2.75
N HIS A 223 -10.65 -15.71 2.82
CA HIS A 223 -11.06 -16.35 4.05
C HIS A 223 -10.87 -17.86 3.94
N MET A 224 -9.96 -18.43 4.72
CA MET A 224 -9.71 -19.87 4.77
C MET A 224 -10.93 -20.58 5.36
N ILE A 225 -11.53 -21.50 4.59
CA ILE A 225 -12.72 -22.26 5.00
C ILE A 225 -12.36 -23.69 5.40
N SER A 226 -11.42 -24.31 4.69
CA SER A 226 -10.96 -25.67 4.97
C SER A 226 -9.54 -25.90 4.47
N GLU A 227 -8.89 -26.93 5.01
CA GLU A 227 -7.60 -27.45 4.55
C GLU A 227 -7.75 -28.51 3.46
#